data_AF-A0AAD0YFB1-F1
#
_entry.id   AF-A0AAD0YFB1-F1
#
_cell.length_a   1.000
_cell.length_b   1.000
_cell.length_c   1.000
_cell.angle_alpha   90.00
_cell.angle_beta   90.00
_cell.angle_gamma   90.00
#
_symmetry.space_group_name_H-M   'P 1'
#
loop_
_entity.id
_entity.type
_entity.pdbx_description
1 polymer ?
#
loop_
_entity_poly.entity_id
_entity_poly.type
_entity_poly.pdbx_seq_one_letter_code
_entity_poly.pdbx_strand_id
1 'polypeptide(L)'
;MEEYSYFDEDPKKGWGFILAFAALILFTLMGFGIDLDEYLQHEYLNIPRWYFFVIFAVDALMVISLVLMFFYRKIGIFAFPALLVIHFFMHNYYLSTFLYTDVTNLFLFTGFGMLAIIPKWKFFR
;
A
#
# COMPACT_ATOMS: atom_id res chain seq x y z
N MET A 1 -26.00 29.24 4.58
CA MET A 1 -25.50 27.88 4.30
C MET A 1 -24.00 27.95 4.47
N GLU A 2 -23.44 27.24 5.44
CA GLU A 2 -21.98 27.20 5.60
C GLU A 2 -21.37 26.56 4.35
N GLU A 3 -20.38 27.24 3.77
CA GLU A 3 -19.70 26.84 2.55
C GLU A 3 -18.79 25.65 2.89
N TYR A 4 -19.08 24.46 2.35
CA TYR A 4 -18.25 23.27 2.56
C TYR A 4 -16.89 23.48 1.89
N SER A 5 -15.86 23.77 2.69
CA SER A 5 -14.48 23.83 2.22
C SER A 5 -13.88 22.42 2.26
N TYR A 6 -13.64 21.84 1.09
CA TYR A 6 -12.98 20.54 0.91
C TYR A 6 -11.59 20.46 1.58
N PHE A 7 -10.96 21.60 1.90
CA PHE A 7 -9.64 21.66 2.54
C PHE A 7 -9.71 21.98 4.05
N ASP A 8 -10.91 22.23 4.58
CA ASP A 8 -11.14 22.54 6.00
C ASP A 8 -11.85 21.43 6.76
N GLU A 9 -11.48 20.18 6.47
CA GLU A 9 -11.97 19.06 7.25
C GLU A 9 -11.36 19.00 8.66
N ASP A 10 -12.18 18.63 9.65
CA ASP A 10 -11.79 18.27 11.02
C ASP A 10 -10.71 17.15 10.98
N PRO A 11 -9.72 17.15 11.90
CA PRO A 11 -8.70 16.09 12.01
C PRO A 11 -9.28 14.67 12.17
N LYS A 12 -10.56 14.54 12.52
CA LYS A 12 -11.27 13.26 12.56
C LYS A 12 -11.23 12.52 11.22
N LYS A 13 -11.00 11.22 11.29
CA LYS A 13 -11.00 10.31 10.13
C LYS A 13 -12.44 10.10 9.69
N GLY A 14 -12.82 10.68 8.55
CA GLY A 14 -14.13 10.45 7.94
C GLY A 14 -14.25 9.04 7.37
N TRP A 15 -15.48 8.61 7.07
CA TRP A 15 -15.74 7.29 6.49
C TRP A 15 -15.01 7.05 5.17
N GLY A 16 -14.88 8.07 4.31
CA GLY A 16 -14.12 7.96 3.05
C GLY A 16 -12.65 7.61 3.28
N PHE A 17 -12.00 8.23 4.27
CA PHE A 17 -10.63 7.90 4.66
C PHE A 17 -10.54 6.47 5.20
N ILE A 18 -11.47 6.07 6.08
CA ILE A 18 -11.47 4.73 6.69
C ILE A 18 -11.67 3.66 5.62
N LEU A 19 -12.61 3.84 4.69
CA LEU A 19 -12.90 2.89 3.61
C LEU A 19 -11.74 2.79 2.62
N ALA A 20 -11.15 3.93 2.21
CA ALA A 20 -9.97 3.94 1.36
C ALA A 20 -8.80 3.20 2.04
N PHE A 21 -8.57 3.50 3.32
CA PHE A 21 -7.49 2.87 4.09
C PHE A 21 -7.73 1.37 4.30
N ALA A 22 -8.96 0.96 4.58
CA ALA A 22 -9.33 -0.46 4.69
C ALA A 22 -9.11 -1.20 3.37
N ALA A 23 -9.44 -0.59 2.23
CA ALA A 23 -9.16 -1.16 0.92
C ALA A 23 -7.65 -1.32 0.68
N LEU A 24 -6.84 -0.32 1.00
CA LEU A 24 -5.37 -0.41 0.90
C LEU A 24 -4.79 -1.54 1.76
N ILE A 25 -5.28 -1.71 3.00
CA ILE A 25 -4.88 -2.82 3.87
C ILE A 25 -5.26 -4.15 3.24
N LEU A 26 -6.50 -4.31 2.77
CA LEU A 26 -6.98 -5.56 2.19
C LEU A 26 -6.10 -6.02 1.02
N PHE A 27 -5.80 -5.13 0.08
CA PHE A 27 -4.97 -5.47 -1.07
C PHE A 27 -3.50 -5.69 -0.71
N THR A 28 -2.99 -4.99 0.30
CA THR A 28 -1.63 -5.23 0.82
C THR A 28 -1.52 -6.61 1.48
N LEU A 29 -2.53 -7.01 2.27
CA LEU A 29 -2.57 -8.35 2.87
C LEU A 29 -2.79 -9.46 1.83
N MET A 30 -3.54 -9.18 0.75
CA MET A 30 -3.62 -10.10 -0.38
C MET A 30 -2.27 -10.27 -1.07
N GLY A 31 -1.50 -9.18 -1.28
CA GLY A 31 -0.14 -9.25 -1.82
C GLY A 31 0.75 -10.16 -0.98
N PHE A 32 0.82 -9.90 0.33
CA PHE A 32 1.54 -10.76 1.28
C PHE A 32 1.08 -12.24 1.22
N GLY A 33 -0.21 -12.49 1.00
CA GLY A 33 -0.75 -13.84 0.84
C GLY A 33 -0.22 -14.55 -0.40
N ILE A 34 -0.08 -13.83 -1.52
CA ILE A 34 0.52 -14.37 -2.76
C ILE A 34 1.97 -14.74 -2.52
N ASP A 35 2.73 -13.88 -1.85
CA ASP A 35 4.14 -14.13 -1.54
C ASP A 35 4.33 -15.33 -0.60
N LEU A 36 3.41 -15.50 0.34
CA LEU A 36 3.38 -16.69 1.20
C LEU A 36 3.10 -17.95 0.38
N ASP A 37 2.15 -17.92 -0.55
CA ASP A 37 1.87 -19.06 -1.43
C ASP A 37 3.07 -19.38 -2.33
N GLU A 38 3.75 -18.37 -2.88
CA GLU A 38 4.99 -18.53 -3.65
C GLU A 38 6.11 -19.12 -2.79
N TYR A 39 6.24 -18.68 -1.53
CA TYR A 39 7.20 -19.23 -0.59
C TYR A 39 6.92 -20.71 -0.28
N LEU A 40 5.66 -21.09 -0.10
CA LEU A 40 5.29 -22.49 0.13
C LEU A 40 5.56 -23.36 -1.10
N GLN A 41 5.53 -22.78 -2.31
CA GLN A 41 5.75 -23.46 -3.59
C GLN A 41 7.15 -23.25 -4.18
N HIS A 42 8.08 -22.64 -3.44
CA HIS A 42 9.36 -22.17 -3.98
C HIS A 42 10.23 -23.26 -4.62
N GLU A 43 10.17 -24.49 -4.11
CA GLU A 43 10.92 -25.62 -4.68
C GLU A 43 10.40 -26.01 -6.07
N TYR A 44 9.08 -25.95 -6.27
CA TYR A 44 8.46 -26.23 -7.57
C TYR A 44 8.70 -25.09 -8.57
N LEU A 45 8.65 -23.85 -8.09
CA LEU A 45 8.83 -22.64 -8.90
C LEU A 45 10.31 -22.29 -9.13
N ASN A 46 11.24 -23.03 -8.53
CA ASN A 46 12.69 -22.77 -8.55
C ASN A 46 13.07 -21.35 -8.09
N ILE A 47 12.38 -20.82 -7.06
CA ILE A 47 12.63 -19.49 -6.53
C ILE A 47 13.68 -19.59 -5.40
N PRO A 48 14.78 -18.83 -5.46
CA PRO A 48 15.82 -18.90 -4.43
C PRO A 48 15.34 -18.28 -3.12
N ARG A 49 15.67 -18.91 -1.97
CA ARG A 49 15.20 -18.45 -0.64
C ARG A 49 15.58 -17.01 -0.29
N TRP A 50 16.69 -16.49 -0.84
CA TRP A 50 17.11 -15.13 -0.57
C TRP A 50 16.09 -14.09 -1.06
N TYR A 51 15.37 -14.40 -2.15
CA TYR A 51 14.33 -13.55 -2.71
C TYR A 51 13.23 -13.27 -1.68
N PHE A 52 12.80 -14.31 -0.96
CA PHE A 52 11.74 -14.19 0.04
C PHE A 52 12.12 -13.33 1.24
N PHE A 53 13.40 -13.32 1.66
CA PHE A 53 13.84 -12.40 2.70
C PHE A 53 13.71 -10.94 2.26
N VAL A 54 13.92 -10.66 0.97
CA VAL A 54 13.78 -9.31 0.43
C VAL A 54 12.30 -8.95 0.25
N ILE A 55 11.50 -9.83 -0.36
CA ILE A 55 10.09 -9.52 -0.64
C ILE A 55 9.28 -9.34 0.64
N PHE A 56 9.44 -10.23 1.63
CA PHE A 56 8.77 -10.07 2.93
C PHE A 56 9.26 -8.84 3.71
N ALA A 57 10.49 -8.38 3.48
CA ALA A 57 10.95 -7.12 4.05
C ALA A 57 10.25 -5.93 3.39
N VAL A 58 10.02 -5.98 2.07
CA VAL A 58 9.24 -4.97 1.34
C VAL A 58 7.79 -4.97 1.83
N ASP A 59 7.15 -6.13 1.99
CA ASP A 59 5.81 -6.24 2.57
C ASP A 59 5.70 -5.61 3.96
N ALA A 60 6.64 -5.94 4.85
CA ALA A 60 6.67 -5.37 6.19
C ALA A 60 6.79 -3.84 6.15
N LEU A 61 7.65 -3.31 5.27
CA LEU A 61 7.80 -1.87 5.06
C LEU A 61 6.53 -1.22 4.47
N MET A 62 5.81 -1.92 3.59
CA MET A 62 4.53 -1.45 3.05
C MET A 62 3.47 -1.34 4.14
N VAL A 63 3.35 -2.37 5.00
CA VAL A 63 2.45 -2.34 6.16
C VAL A 63 2.82 -1.20 7.12
N ILE A 64 4.11 -1.04 7.42
CA ILE A 64 4.61 0.08 8.25
C ILE A 64 4.22 1.43 7.61
N SER A 65 4.36 1.56 6.30
CA SER A 65 4.00 2.78 5.57
C SER A 65 2.51 3.12 5.68
N LEU A 66 1.64 2.11 5.61
CA LEU A 66 0.20 2.27 5.87
C LEU A 66 -0.06 2.71 7.31
N VAL A 67 0.56 2.06 8.30
CA VAL A 67 0.42 2.45 9.71
C VAL A 67 0.85 3.91 9.93
N LEU A 68 1.99 4.32 9.36
CA LEU A 68 2.46 5.70 9.40
C LEU A 68 1.47 6.67 8.76
N MET A 69 0.90 6.30 7.62
CA MET A 69 -0.13 7.08 6.93
C MET A 69 -1.40 7.24 7.79
N PHE A 70 -1.82 6.20 8.50
CA PHE A 70 -2.95 6.25 9.44
C PHE A 70 -2.71 7.21 10.61
N PHE A 71 -1.47 7.36 11.05
CA PHE A 71 -1.06 8.32 12.09
C PHE A 71 -0.68 9.69 11.52
N TYR A 72 -1.08 9.99 10.29
CA TYR A 72 -0.80 11.26 9.62
C TYR A 72 0.70 11.56 9.51
N ARG A 73 1.54 10.57 9.19
CA ARG A 73 2.97 10.78 8.92
C ARG A 73 3.20 10.86 7.41
N LYS A 74 3.79 11.96 6.93
CA LYS A 74 4.00 12.20 5.48
C LYS A 74 4.83 11.12 4.82
N ILE A 75 5.82 10.59 5.55
CA ILE A 75 6.71 9.56 5.03
C ILE A 75 5.95 8.32 4.57
N GLY A 76 4.83 7.95 5.23
CA GLY A 76 4.01 6.81 4.83
C GLY A 76 3.33 7.00 3.47
N ILE A 77 2.93 8.24 3.14
CA ILE A 77 2.31 8.59 1.85
C ILE A 77 3.29 8.36 0.69
N PHE A 78 4.56 8.70 0.87
CA PHE A 78 5.56 8.56 -0.18
C PHE A 78 6.18 7.16 -0.20
N ALA A 79 6.44 6.59 0.98
CA ALA A 79 7.06 5.27 1.10
C ALA A 79 6.15 4.17 0.56
N PHE A 80 4.83 4.22 0.83
CA PHE A 80 3.91 3.18 0.39
C PHE A 80 3.90 2.95 -1.13
N PRO A 81 3.62 3.94 -2.01
CA PRO A 81 3.62 3.72 -3.45
C PRO A 81 5.03 3.41 -3.99
N ALA A 82 6.09 3.94 -3.38
CA ALA A 82 7.45 3.61 -3.79
C ALA A 82 7.77 2.12 -3.52
N LEU A 83 7.44 1.62 -2.33
CA LEU A 83 7.61 0.22 -1.97
C LEU A 83 6.72 -0.71 -2.78
N LEU A 84 5.47 -0.30 -3.05
CA LEU A 84 4.55 -1.05 -3.91
C LEU A 84 5.09 -1.19 -5.34
N VAL A 85 5.70 -0.14 -5.88
CA VAL A 85 6.36 -0.20 -7.19
C VAL A 85 7.60 -1.10 -7.16
N ILE A 86 8.40 -1.04 -6.09
CA ILE A 86 9.54 -1.95 -5.89
C ILE A 86 9.06 -3.40 -5.83
N HIS A 87 8.02 -3.69 -5.05
CA HIS A 87 7.39 -4.99 -4.94
C HIS A 87 6.96 -5.52 -6.32
N PHE A 88 6.18 -4.72 -7.05
CA PHE A 88 5.76 -5.05 -8.41
C PHE A 88 6.93 -5.38 -9.34
N PHE A 89 7.98 -4.55 -9.34
CA PHE A 89 9.16 -4.80 -10.17
C PHE A 89 9.94 -6.03 -9.72
N MET A 90 9.95 -6.37 -8.44
CA MET A 90 10.57 -7.61 -7.97
C MET A 90 9.86 -8.84 -8.52
N HIS A 91 8.53 -8.91 -8.47
CA HIS A 91 7.79 -10.02 -9.10
C HIS A 91 7.94 -10.00 -10.62
N ASN A 92 7.85 -8.83 -11.25
CA ASN A 92 7.94 -8.74 -12.69
C ASN A 92 9.33 -9.11 -13.23
N TYR A 93 10.40 -8.66 -12.57
CA TYR A 93 11.77 -8.90 -13.03
C TYR A 93 12.28 -10.29 -12.64
N TYR A 94 12.08 -10.72 -11.39
CA TYR A 94 12.63 -12.00 -10.92
C TYR A 94 11.73 -13.19 -11.22
N LEU A 95 10.41 -13.00 -11.19
CA LEU A 95 9.45 -14.09 -11.37
C LEU A 95 8.71 -14.03 -12.72
N SER A 96 8.91 -12.96 -13.51
CA SER A 96 8.14 -12.71 -14.74
C SER A 96 6.61 -12.67 -14.50
N THR A 97 6.20 -12.37 -13.27
CA THR A 97 4.79 -12.36 -12.84
C THR A 97 4.26 -10.93 -12.85
N PHE A 98 3.10 -10.73 -13.45
CA PHE A 98 2.39 -9.45 -13.39
C PHE A 98 1.35 -9.50 -12.27
N LEU A 99 1.65 -8.87 -11.14
CA LEU A 99 0.73 -8.83 -10.01
C LEU A 99 -0.34 -7.75 -10.20
N TYR A 100 -1.55 -8.20 -10.55
CA TYR A 100 -2.73 -7.33 -10.62
C TYR A 100 -3.11 -6.74 -9.26
N THR A 101 -2.76 -7.41 -8.16
CA THR A 101 -2.92 -6.91 -6.80
C THR A 101 -2.16 -5.61 -6.60
N ASP A 102 -0.91 -5.53 -7.05
CA ASP A 102 -0.07 -4.33 -6.89
C ASP A 102 -0.59 -3.16 -7.71
N VAL A 103 -0.93 -3.40 -8.98
CA VAL A 103 -1.47 -2.36 -9.85
C VAL A 103 -2.81 -1.85 -9.33
N THR A 104 -3.66 -2.74 -8.83
CA THR A 104 -4.94 -2.38 -8.23
C THR A 104 -4.73 -1.57 -6.95
N ASN A 105 -3.77 -1.95 -6.11
CA ASN A 105 -3.45 -1.22 -4.88
C ASN A 105 -2.89 0.19 -5.21
N LEU A 106 -2.09 0.32 -6.27
CA LEU A 106 -1.59 1.61 -6.75
C LEU A 106 -2.72 2.50 -7.27
N PHE A 107 -3.67 1.90 -7.99
CA PHE A 107 -4.90 2.58 -8.44
C PHE A 107 -5.74 3.03 -7.25
N LEU A 108 -5.97 2.17 -6.25
CA LEU A 108 -6.73 2.50 -5.05
C LEU A 108 -6.05 3.62 -4.26
N PHE A 109 -4.73 3.59 -4.15
CA PHE A 109 -3.95 4.63 -3.49
C PHE A 109 -4.07 5.97 -4.24
N THR A 110 -3.83 5.98 -5.55
CA THR A 110 -3.83 7.21 -6.34
C THR A 110 -5.24 7.78 -6.54
N GLY A 111 -6.23 6.90 -6.73
CA GLY A 111 -7.62 7.27 -6.94
C GLY A 111 -8.35 7.61 -5.64
N PHE A 112 -8.51 6.66 -4.72
CA PHE A 112 -9.32 6.85 -3.51
C PHE A 112 -8.50 7.33 -2.31
N GLY A 113 -7.28 6.81 -2.14
CA GLY A 113 -6.38 7.18 -1.05
C GLY A 113 -6.03 8.67 -1.09
N MET A 114 -5.52 9.15 -2.23
CA MET A 114 -5.12 10.56 -2.37
C MET A 114 -6.31 11.52 -2.25
N LEU A 115 -7.48 11.18 -2.80
CA LEU A 115 -8.68 12.01 -2.64
C LEU A 115 -9.13 12.12 -1.17
N ALA A 116 -8.89 11.11 -0.34
CA ALA A 116 -9.16 11.17 1.10
C ALA A 116 -8.04 11.83 1.91
N ILE A 117 -6.80 11.81 1.40
CA ILE A 117 -5.60 12.34 2.06
C ILE A 117 -5.43 13.85 1.81
N ILE A 118 -5.71 14.32 0.58
CA ILE A 118 -5.52 15.72 0.16
C ILE A 118 -6.26 16.72 1.07
N PRO A 119 -7.56 16.54 1.41
CA PRO A 119 -8.28 17.39 2.37
C PRO A 119 -7.59 17.53 3.73
N LYS A 120 -6.90 16.47 4.15
CA LYS A 120 -6.29 16.35 5.48
C LYS A 120 -4.79 16.62 5.46
N TRP A 121 -4.23 17.06 4.34
CA TRP A 121 -2.79 17.24 4.15
C TRP A 121 -2.13 18.10 5.24
N LYS A 122 -2.84 19.13 5.72
CA LYS A 122 -2.37 20.04 6.81
C LYS A 122 -2.10 19.33 8.13
N PHE A 123 -2.72 18.17 8.37
CA PHE A 123 -2.51 17.37 9.58
C PHE A 123 -1.35 16.39 9.46
N PHE A 124 -0.90 16.09 8.25
CA PHE A 124 0.25 15.23 8.05
C PHE A 124 1.53 15.94 8.51
N ARG A 125 2.34 15.27 9.34
CA ARG A 125 3.64 15.73 9.82
C ARG A 125 4.77 14.97 9.15
#